data_AF-A0A7V0UG78-F1
#
_entry.id   AF-A0A7V0UG78-F1
#
_cell.length_a   1.000
_cell.length_b   1.000
_cell.length_c   1.000
_cell.angle_alpha   90.00
_cell.angle_beta   90.00
_cell.angle_gamma   90.00
#
_symmetry.space_group_name_H-M   'P 1'
#
loop_
_entity.id
_entity.type
_entity.pdbx_description
1 polymer ?
#
loop_
_entity_poly.entity_id
_entity_poly.type
_entity_poly.pdbx_seq_one_letter_code
_entity_poly.pdbx_strand_id
1 'polypeptide(L)'
;MTGLFADRLFRVAFAAAGMYNLAFGVWSTAWPLAFFELFDIPPPRYPAIWACLGMVVGLYGLLYLYAAWRLDAASPIVGVGLLGKVLGPIGMATSFSDDWPRRLGMICVYNDLVWWLPFSLFLIRGTAVGKRLAALAPWLAVTTHLLALAMLAVVLRHGALNEPNAAVRAQFVASHATAWTVGWAAWMIAAATLVGFYAWWGSRLTRQRIAALAVVIAGLGLVCDFSGEGLLTLVLVERTMTVGEDPTSFMNVERAFTLLSAGGANGLYTLGGVLLTLVTPNLPALVRAAMWITWISGAAMTAAATFSWIGGMVGSTAVLFPLLVAWMAWMGARWRPA
;
A
#
# COMPACT_ATOMS: atom_id res chain seq x y z
N MET A 1 18.69 5.13 5.64
CA MET A 1 19.12 6.04 4.54
C MET A 1 19.29 7.44 5.14
N THR A 2 20.32 8.19 4.77
CA THR A 2 20.56 9.57 5.21
C THR A 2 20.94 10.44 4.01
N GLY A 3 20.81 11.76 4.13
CA GLY A 3 21.21 12.72 3.10
C GLY A 3 20.09 13.17 2.17
N LEU A 4 20.45 13.98 1.16
CA LEU A 4 19.53 14.75 0.32
C LEU A 4 18.45 13.91 -0.38
N PHE A 5 18.76 12.69 -0.79
CA PHE A 5 17.78 11.77 -1.38
C PHE A 5 16.68 11.40 -0.38
N ALA A 6 17.07 10.95 0.81
CA ALA A 6 16.12 10.56 1.86
C ALA A 6 15.29 11.76 2.34
N ASP A 7 15.95 12.92 2.51
CA ASP A 7 15.26 14.15 2.91
C ASP A 7 14.17 14.53 1.92
N ARG A 8 14.41 14.44 0.60
CA ARG A 8 13.36 14.70 -0.40
C ARG A 8 12.15 13.78 -0.22
N LEU A 9 12.38 12.48 -0.02
CA LEU A 9 11.29 11.53 0.16
C LEU A 9 10.46 11.83 1.42
N PHE A 10 11.12 12.15 2.54
CA PHE A 10 10.42 12.49 3.78
C PHE A 10 9.64 13.81 3.67
N ARG A 11 10.19 14.83 2.99
CA ARG A 11 9.46 16.07 2.72
C ARG A 11 8.18 15.81 1.93
N VAL A 12 8.27 15.01 0.87
CA VAL A 12 7.08 14.65 0.07
C VAL A 12 6.08 13.86 0.92
N ALA A 13 6.52 12.87 1.68
CA ALA A 13 5.64 12.05 2.51
C ALA A 13 4.93 12.87 3.60
N PHE A 14 5.65 13.76 4.29
CA PHE A 14 5.06 14.61 5.33
C PHE A 14 4.19 15.71 4.76
N ALA A 15 4.53 16.26 3.58
CA ALA A 15 3.65 17.19 2.89
C ALA A 15 2.34 16.51 2.48
N ALA A 16 2.41 15.29 1.92
CA ALA A 16 1.25 14.51 1.55
C ALA A 16 0.38 14.16 2.76
N ALA A 17 1.00 13.70 3.86
CA ALA A 17 0.30 13.44 5.12
C ALA A 17 -0.37 14.71 5.65
N GLY A 18 0.34 15.84 5.63
CA GLY A 18 -0.16 17.13 6.08
C GLY A 18 -1.37 17.60 5.29
N MET A 19 -1.28 17.59 3.96
CA MET A 19 -2.39 17.95 3.07
C MET A 19 -3.59 17.03 3.25
N TYR A 20 -3.38 15.71 3.35
CA TYR A 20 -4.46 14.75 3.59
C TYR A 20 -5.17 15.02 4.91
N ASN A 21 -4.44 15.16 6.02
CA ASN A 21 -5.04 15.36 7.34
C ASN A 21 -5.73 16.74 7.44
N LEU A 22 -5.18 17.77 6.79
CA LEU A 22 -5.84 19.07 6.71
C LEU A 22 -7.14 19.00 5.92
N ALA A 23 -7.14 18.36 4.75
CA ALA A 23 -8.35 18.18 3.94
C ALA A 23 -9.41 17.35 4.67
N PHE A 24 -9.01 16.24 5.29
CA PHE A 24 -9.89 15.40 6.10
C PHE A 24 -10.47 16.17 7.29
N GLY A 25 -9.64 16.98 7.97
CA GLY A 25 -10.07 17.80 9.09
C GLY A 25 -11.07 18.87 8.69
N VAL A 26 -10.83 19.58 7.57
CA VAL A 26 -11.79 20.55 7.01
C VAL A 26 -13.10 19.86 6.63
N TRP A 27 -13.03 18.73 5.92
CA TRP A 27 -14.22 17.98 5.51
C TRP A 27 -15.07 17.53 6.70
N SER A 28 -14.43 16.90 7.70
CA SER A 28 -15.12 16.39 8.90
C SER A 28 -15.68 17.49 9.79
N THR A 29 -15.09 18.68 9.76
CA THR A 29 -15.56 19.84 10.54
C THR A 29 -16.71 20.56 9.85
N ALA A 30 -16.60 20.80 8.54
CA ALA A 30 -17.61 21.53 7.78
C ALA A 30 -18.86 20.68 7.47
N TRP A 31 -18.69 19.37 7.28
CA TRP A 31 -19.78 18.43 7.01
C TRP A 31 -19.71 17.21 7.93
N PRO A 32 -20.03 17.36 9.22
CA PRO A 32 -19.84 16.28 10.21
C PRO A 32 -20.72 15.05 9.98
N LEU A 33 -21.76 15.14 9.14
CA LEU A 33 -22.61 14.03 8.75
C LEU A 33 -22.12 13.29 7.49
N ALA A 34 -21.27 13.92 6.67
CA ALA A 34 -20.88 13.37 5.36
C ALA A 34 -20.15 12.02 5.47
N PHE A 35 -19.39 11.79 6.54
CA PHE A 35 -18.77 10.48 6.79
C PHE A 35 -19.83 9.39 7.00
N PHE A 36 -20.86 9.69 7.79
CA PHE A 36 -21.90 8.72 8.14
C PHE A 36 -22.79 8.40 6.92
N GLU A 37 -23.09 9.42 6.11
CA GLU A 37 -23.79 9.28 4.83
C GLU A 37 -22.97 8.47 3.82
N LEU A 38 -21.67 8.76 3.68
CA LEU A 38 -20.78 8.06 2.75
C LEU A 38 -20.68 6.57 3.05
N PHE A 39 -20.66 6.20 4.33
CA PHE A 39 -20.57 4.80 4.75
C PHE A 39 -21.92 4.16 5.03
N ASP A 40 -23.03 4.86 4.79
CA ASP A 40 -24.40 4.39 5.06
C ASP A 40 -24.54 3.82 6.49
N ILE A 41 -24.16 4.62 7.47
CA ILE A 41 -24.29 4.30 8.90
C ILE A 41 -25.15 5.34 9.62
N PRO A 42 -25.84 4.96 10.72
CA PRO A 42 -26.68 5.89 11.46
C PRO A 42 -25.91 7.15 11.89
N PRO A 43 -26.49 8.36 11.70
CA PRO A 43 -25.83 9.59 12.11
C PRO A 43 -25.67 9.64 13.63
N PRO A 44 -24.58 10.25 14.14
CA PRO A 44 -24.34 10.32 15.57
C PRO A 44 -25.31 11.31 16.22
N ARG A 45 -25.70 11.05 17.47
CA ARG A 45 -26.54 11.98 18.25
C ARG A 45 -25.92 13.36 18.41
N TYR A 46 -24.58 13.43 18.48
CA TYR A 46 -23.82 14.66 18.65
C TYR A 46 -22.75 14.80 17.56
N PRO A 47 -23.10 15.27 16.35
CA PRO A 47 -22.16 15.42 15.24
C PRO A 47 -20.98 16.36 15.54
N ALA A 48 -21.14 17.26 16.51
CA ALA A 48 -20.07 18.14 16.99
C ALA A 48 -18.85 17.38 17.55
N ILE A 49 -19.02 16.16 18.06
CA ILE A 49 -17.89 15.32 18.51
C ILE A 49 -17.02 14.92 17.31
N TRP A 50 -17.65 14.54 16.19
CA TRP A 50 -16.94 14.22 14.96
C TRP A 50 -16.26 15.45 14.35
N ALA A 51 -16.94 16.60 14.35
CA ALA A 51 -16.34 17.87 13.94
C ALA A 51 -15.11 18.23 14.80
N CYS A 52 -15.21 18.05 16.12
CA CYS A 52 -14.11 18.29 17.04
C CYS A 52 -12.91 17.38 16.73
N LEU A 53 -13.15 16.08 16.47
CA LEU A 53 -12.11 15.17 16.03
C LEU A 53 -11.48 15.62 14.71
N GLY A 54 -12.31 16.07 13.76
CA GLY A 54 -11.88 16.68 12.50
C GLY A 54 -10.91 17.85 12.71
N MET A 55 -11.24 18.78 13.60
CA MET A 55 -10.34 19.90 13.94
C MET A 55 -8.99 19.42 14.49
N VAL A 56 -9.01 18.45 15.42
CA VAL A 56 -7.78 17.88 16.00
C VAL A 56 -6.91 17.24 14.92
N VAL A 57 -7.51 16.43 14.03
CA VAL A 57 -6.80 15.82 12.89
C VAL A 57 -6.28 16.90 11.93
N GLY A 58 -7.04 17.96 11.69
CA GLY A 58 -6.61 19.11 10.88
C GLY A 58 -5.36 19.80 11.44
N LEU A 59 -5.26 19.95 12.77
CA LEU A 59 -4.07 20.50 13.43
C LEU A 59 -2.85 19.59 13.25
N TYR A 60 -3.01 18.27 13.30
CA TYR A 60 -1.93 17.34 12.92
C TYR A 60 -1.50 17.55 11.47
N GLY A 61 -2.43 17.89 10.57
CA GLY A 61 -2.12 18.28 9.20
C GLY A 61 -1.10 19.42 9.14
N LEU A 62 -1.33 20.49 9.90
CA LEU A 62 -0.39 21.62 10.00
C LEU A 62 0.97 21.22 10.58
N LEU A 63 0.98 20.35 11.60
CA LEU A 63 2.21 19.83 12.18
C LEU A 63 3.03 19.00 11.18
N TYR A 64 2.39 18.18 10.34
CA TYR A 64 3.09 17.41 9.30
C TYR A 64 3.61 18.32 8.18
N LEU A 65 2.88 19.38 7.80
CA LEU A 65 3.40 20.39 6.86
C LEU A 65 4.63 21.10 7.44
N TYR A 66 4.61 21.44 8.74
CA TYR A 66 5.78 21.98 9.42
C TYR A 66 6.94 20.97 9.44
N ALA A 67 6.68 19.70 9.72
CA ALA A 67 7.68 18.64 9.66
C ALA A 67 8.29 18.49 8.25
N ALA A 68 7.48 18.63 7.19
CA ALA A 68 7.96 18.65 5.81
C ALA A 68 8.88 19.84 5.51
N TRP A 69 8.69 20.97 6.18
CA TRP A 69 9.55 22.15 6.05
C TRP A 69 10.83 22.04 6.90
N ARG A 70 10.72 21.59 8.15
CA ARG A 70 11.84 21.43 9.10
C ARG A 70 12.00 19.98 9.58
N LEU A 71 12.70 19.19 8.76
CA LEU A 71 12.99 17.79 9.07
C LEU A 71 13.87 17.60 10.31
N ASP A 72 14.67 18.59 10.68
CA ASP A 72 15.53 18.59 11.87
C ASP A 72 14.72 18.60 13.17
N ALA A 73 13.58 19.30 13.18
CA ALA A 73 12.67 19.38 14.33
C ALA A 73 11.47 18.40 14.25
N ALA A 74 11.39 17.59 13.20
CA ALA A 74 10.20 16.80 12.91
C ALA A 74 10.01 15.55 13.80
N SER A 75 11.06 15.03 14.45
CA SER A 75 10.99 13.73 15.15
C SER A 75 9.89 13.65 16.23
N PRO A 76 9.72 14.63 17.15
CA PRO A 76 8.63 14.57 18.12
C PRO A 76 7.25 14.57 17.47
N ILE A 77 7.05 15.41 16.45
CA ILE A 77 5.79 15.51 15.71
C ILE A 77 5.45 14.20 15.01
N VAL A 78 6.41 13.64 14.27
CA VAL A 78 6.25 12.39 13.53
C VAL A 78 6.10 11.21 14.49
N GLY A 79 6.75 11.25 15.66
CA GLY A 79 6.64 10.23 16.70
C GLY A 79 5.22 10.15 17.27
N VAL A 80 4.67 11.29 17.70
CA VAL A 80 3.28 11.37 18.18
C VAL A 80 2.30 11.00 17.05
N GLY A 81 2.56 11.49 15.83
CA GLY A 81 1.76 11.14 14.67
C GLY A 81 1.73 9.65 14.36
N LEU A 82 2.88 8.97 14.40
CA LEU A 82 2.96 7.52 14.20
C LEU A 82 2.22 6.77 15.31
N LEU A 83 2.35 7.20 16.57
CA LEU A 83 1.63 6.58 17.69
C LEU A 83 0.12 6.64 17.47
N GLY A 84 -0.42 7.82 17.11
CA GLY A 84 -1.84 7.97 16.79
C GLY A 84 -2.27 7.04 15.64
N LYS A 85 -1.44 6.95 14.59
CA LYS A 85 -1.68 6.07 13.44
C LYS A 85 -1.57 4.58 13.76
N VAL A 86 -0.87 4.18 14.82
CA VAL A 86 -0.85 2.78 15.25
C VAL A 86 -2.07 2.49 16.12
N LEU A 87 -2.45 3.43 16.99
CA LEU A 87 -3.60 3.28 17.88
C LEU A 87 -4.94 3.27 17.15
N GLY A 88 -5.09 4.01 16.04
CA GLY A 88 -6.31 4.05 15.23
C GLY A 88 -6.77 2.65 14.75
N PRO A 89 -5.94 1.91 14.00
CA PRO A 89 -6.26 0.55 13.56
C PRO A 89 -6.46 -0.45 14.70
N ILE A 90 -5.75 -0.28 15.83
CA ILE A 90 -5.97 -1.11 17.04
C ILE A 90 -7.38 -0.86 17.59
N GLY A 91 -7.77 0.40 17.75
CA GLY A 91 -9.11 0.77 18.19
C GLY A 91 -10.20 0.25 17.25
N MET A 92 -10.00 0.41 15.94
CA MET A 92 -10.93 -0.12 14.93
C MET A 92 -11.06 -1.65 15.00
N ALA A 93 -9.94 -2.37 15.15
CA ALA A 93 -9.96 -3.83 15.27
C ALA A 93 -10.73 -4.29 16.52
N THR A 94 -10.66 -3.54 17.63
CA THR A 94 -11.44 -3.85 18.84
C THR A 94 -12.93 -3.58 18.69
N SER A 95 -13.34 -2.71 17.77
CA SER A 95 -14.75 -2.36 17.55
C SER A 95 -15.50 -3.35 16.64
N PHE A 96 -14.80 -4.20 15.89
CA PHE A 96 -15.44 -5.18 15.00
C PHE A 96 -16.26 -6.26 15.73
N SER A 97 -16.07 -6.45 17.04
CA SER A 97 -16.93 -7.31 17.86
C SER A 97 -18.28 -6.70 18.22
N ASP A 98 -18.44 -5.39 18.02
CA ASP A 98 -19.56 -4.61 18.55
C ASP A 98 -20.55 -4.22 17.43
N ASP A 99 -20.74 -5.09 16.44
CA ASP A 99 -21.57 -4.88 15.24
C ASP A 99 -21.14 -3.70 14.35
N TRP A 100 -19.89 -3.23 14.48
CA TRP A 100 -19.37 -2.19 13.59
C TRP A 100 -19.14 -2.73 12.18
N PRO A 101 -19.66 -2.04 11.14
CA PRO A 101 -19.40 -2.44 9.77
C PRO A 101 -17.90 -2.45 9.46
N ARG A 102 -17.40 -3.58 8.95
CA ARG A 102 -15.97 -3.77 8.64
C ARG A 102 -15.49 -2.78 7.61
N ARG A 103 -16.35 -2.35 6.69
CA ARG A 103 -16.08 -1.29 5.70
C ARG A 103 -15.58 0.01 6.31
N LEU A 104 -15.93 0.34 7.56
CA LEU A 104 -15.43 1.53 8.25
C LEU A 104 -13.91 1.47 8.46
N GLY A 105 -13.32 0.28 8.51
CA GLY A 105 -11.86 0.12 8.56
C GLY A 105 -11.12 0.72 7.36
N MET A 106 -11.81 1.02 6.25
CA MET A 106 -11.22 1.72 5.11
C MET A 106 -10.68 3.11 5.50
N ILE A 107 -11.23 3.74 6.54
CA ILE A 107 -10.66 4.99 7.05
C ILE A 107 -9.22 4.79 7.53
N CYS A 108 -8.93 3.67 8.19
CA CYS A 108 -7.59 3.37 8.70
C CYS A 108 -6.58 3.13 7.59
N VAL A 109 -7.02 2.63 6.43
CA VAL A 109 -6.13 2.47 5.26
C VAL A 109 -5.50 3.82 4.90
N TYR A 110 -6.32 4.85 4.74
CA TYR A 110 -5.87 6.18 4.30
C TYR A 110 -5.38 7.07 5.45
N ASN A 111 -6.01 7.00 6.61
CA ASN A 111 -5.65 7.82 7.75
C ASN A 111 -4.37 7.33 8.43
N ASP A 112 -4.12 6.03 8.37
CA ASP A 112 -3.12 5.38 9.22
C ASP A 112 -2.09 4.57 8.43
N LEU A 113 -2.51 3.46 7.81
CA LEU A 113 -1.62 2.41 7.30
C LEU A 113 -0.64 2.89 6.24
N VAL A 114 -1.08 3.69 5.27
CA VAL A 114 -0.22 4.20 4.18
C VAL A 114 0.94 5.07 4.70
N TRP A 115 0.82 5.64 5.90
CA TRP A 115 1.83 6.52 6.50
C TRP A 115 2.81 5.78 7.41
N TRP A 116 2.52 4.53 7.81
CA TRP A 116 3.37 3.77 8.73
C TRP A 116 4.79 3.63 8.20
N LEU A 117 4.94 3.32 6.91
CA LEU A 117 6.25 3.14 6.27
C LEU A 117 7.10 4.42 6.33
N PRO A 118 6.68 5.58 5.78
CA PRO A 118 7.51 6.78 5.81
C PRO A 118 7.77 7.30 7.23
N PHE A 119 6.79 7.24 8.13
CA PHE A 119 6.95 7.73 9.51
C PHE A 119 7.93 6.86 10.30
N SER A 120 7.81 5.53 10.20
CA SER A 120 8.71 4.61 10.89
C SER A 120 10.15 4.73 10.37
N LEU A 121 10.32 4.78 9.04
CA LEU A 121 11.65 4.93 8.42
C LEU A 121 12.32 6.26 8.78
N PHE A 122 11.53 7.33 8.96
CA PHE A 122 12.04 8.61 9.41
C PHE A 122 12.55 8.55 10.85
N LEU A 123 11.78 7.98 11.77
CA LEU A 123 12.13 7.94 13.20
C LEU A 123 13.38 7.11 13.48
N ILE A 124 13.60 6.05 12.71
CA ILE A 124 14.79 5.21 12.84
C ILE A 124 15.97 5.69 11.99
N ARG A 125 15.84 6.79 11.25
CA ARG A 125 16.91 7.25 10.33
C ARG A 125 18.19 7.58 11.12
N GLY A 126 19.34 7.21 10.58
CA GLY A 126 20.64 7.42 11.22
C GLY A 126 20.98 6.43 12.36
N THR A 127 19.99 5.73 12.91
CA THR A 127 20.19 4.73 13.98
C THR A 127 20.81 3.42 13.45
N ALA A 128 21.34 2.58 14.35
CA ALA A 128 21.82 1.24 14.00
C ALA A 128 20.72 0.36 13.41
N VAL A 129 19.49 0.45 13.93
CA VAL A 129 18.32 -0.28 13.43
C VAL A 129 18.00 0.16 12.00
N GLY A 130 17.93 1.46 11.74
CA GLY A 130 17.67 2.00 10.40
C GLY A 130 18.74 1.61 9.37
N LYS A 131 20.01 1.51 9.79
CA LYS A 131 21.11 1.01 8.93
C LYS A 131 20.93 -0.48 8.61
N ARG A 132 20.60 -1.31 9.61
CA ARG A 132 20.34 -2.75 9.42
C ARG A 132 19.15 -3.00 8.51
N LEU A 133 18.02 -2.34 8.76
CA LEU A 133 16.83 -2.49 7.91
C LEU A 133 17.08 -2.03 6.47
N ALA A 134 17.81 -0.93 6.28
CA ALA A 134 18.23 -0.53 4.94
C ALA A 134 19.12 -1.60 4.28
N ALA A 135 20.07 -2.20 4.99
CA ALA A 135 20.91 -3.27 4.43
C ALA A 135 20.08 -4.51 4.02
N LEU A 136 19.01 -4.81 4.76
CA LEU A 136 18.13 -5.95 4.52
C LEU A 136 17.00 -5.66 3.50
N ALA A 137 16.83 -4.42 3.02
CA ALA A 137 15.68 -4.05 2.20
C ALA A 137 15.41 -4.98 0.98
N PRO A 138 16.41 -5.40 0.18
CA PRO A 138 16.19 -6.35 -0.90
C PRO A 138 15.69 -7.72 -0.41
N TRP A 139 16.22 -8.20 0.71
CA TRP A 139 15.86 -9.49 1.29
C TRP A 139 14.48 -9.46 1.95
N LEU A 140 14.13 -8.35 2.62
CA LEU A 140 12.79 -8.13 3.14
C LEU A 140 11.78 -8.18 2.00
N ALA A 141 12.04 -7.49 0.88
CA ALA A 141 11.17 -7.52 -0.30
C ALA A 141 11.07 -8.95 -0.88
N VAL A 142 12.20 -9.65 -1.05
CA VAL A 142 12.20 -11.04 -1.54
C VAL A 142 11.35 -11.95 -0.65
N THR A 143 11.59 -11.94 0.66
CA THR A 143 10.91 -12.83 1.61
C THR A 143 9.41 -12.56 1.68
N THR A 144 8.99 -11.30 1.71
CA THR A 144 7.57 -10.95 1.79
C THR A 144 6.84 -11.27 0.50
N HIS A 145 7.45 -11.09 -0.68
CA HIS A 145 6.84 -11.49 -1.96
C HIS A 145 6.73 -13.02 -2.06
N LEU A 146 7.74 -13.76 -1.62
CA LEU A 146 7.65 -15.23 -1.58
C LEU A 146 6.52 -15.70 -0.66
N LEU A 147 6.34 -15.06 0.50
CA LEU A 147 5.22 -15.33 1.40
C LEU A 147 3.88 -14.98 0.74
N ALA A 148 3.77 -13.81 0.09
CA ALA A 148 2.54 -13.39 -0.58
C ALA A 148 2.16 -14.34 -1.73
N LEU A 149 3.16 -14.80 -2.51
CA LEU A 149 2.98 -15.81 -3.56
C LEU A 149 2.54 -17.16 -3.00
N ALA A 150 3.12 -17.60 -1.88
CA ALA A 150 2.69 -18.82 -1.20
C ALA A 150 1.24 -18.70 -0.72
N MET A 151 0.87 -17.56 -0.13
CA MET A 151 -0.52 -17.28 0.28
C MET A 151 -1.47 -17.25 -0.92
N LEU A 152 -1.05 -16.67 -2.05
CA LEU A 152 -1.82 -16.68 -3.29
C LEU A 152 -2.06 -18.12 -3.77
N ALA A 153 -0.99 -18.91 -3.86
CA ALA A 153 -1.03 -20.27 -4.40
C ALA A 153 -1.79 -21.26 -3.53
N VAL A 154 -1.77 -21.10 -2.20
CA VAL A 154 -2.32 -22.07 -1.24
C VAL A 154 -3.67 -21.64 -0.69
N VAL A 155 -3.87 -20.34 -0.44
CA VAL A 155 -5.06 -19.82 0.25
C VAL A 155 -5.94 -19.03 -0.71
N LEU A 156 -5.43 -17.89 -1.22
CA LEU A 156 -6.26 -16.88 -1.88
C LEU A 156 -6.85 -17.36 -3.21
N ARG A 157 -6.18 -18.28 -3.93
CA ARG A 157 -6.67 -18.82 -5.22
C ARG A 157 -8.07 -19.43 -5.16
N HIS A 158 -8.56 -19.84 -3.99
CA HIS A 158 -9.88 -20.46 -3.86
C HIS A 158 -11.01 -19.43 -3.75
N GLY A 159 -10.69 -18.18 -3.39
CA GLY A 159 -11.62 -17.05 -3.36
C GLY A 159 -11.36 -16.01 -4.44
N ALA A 160 -10.43 -16.28 -5.38
CA ALA A 160 -10.03 -15.36 -6.43
C ALA A 160 -10.78 -15.60 -7.74
N LEU A 161 -10.62 -14.68 -8.70
CA LEU A 161 -11.37 -14.62 -9.96
C LEU A 161 -11.15 -15.82 -10.92
N ASN A 162 -10.22 -16.73 -10.61
CA ASN A 162 -10.07 -18.00 -11.33
C ASN A 162 -11.25 -18.96 -11.10
N GLU A 163 -11.97 -18.82 -9.99
CA GLU A 163 -13.28 -19.45 -9.81
C GLU A 163 -14.37 -18.54 -10.43
N PRO A 164 -15.06 -18.93 -11.50
CA PRO A 164 -16.04 -18.07 -12.16
C PRO A 164 -17.30 -17.79 -11.30
N ASN A 165 -17.68 -18.69 -10.40
CA ASN A 165 -18.90 -18.56 -9.61
C ASN A 165 -18.70 -17.67 -8.36
N ALA A 166 -19.36 -16.51 -8.35
CA ALA A 166 -19.27 -15.55 -7.24
C ALA A 166 -19.76 -16.12 -5.89
N ALA A 167 -20.77 -16.99 -5.90
CA ALA A 167 -21.29 -17.59 -4.68
C ALA A 167 -20.26 -18.55 -4.06
N VAL A 168 -19.52 -19.31 -4.88
CA VAL A 168 -18.45 -20.21 -4.43
C VAL A 168 -17.30 -19.40 -3.82
N ARG A 169 -16.89 -18.31 -4.49
CA ARG A 169 -15.85 -17.41 -3.95
C ARG A 169 -16.29 -16.80 -2.62
N ALA A 170 -17.51 -16.27 -2.55
CA ALA A 170 -18.03 -15.67 -1.33
C ALA A 170 -18.14 -16.67 -0.17
N GLN A 171 -18.57 -17.91 -0.45
CA GLN A 171 -18.59 -18.98 0.54
C GLN A 171 -17.19 -19.30 1.07
N PHE A 172 -16.18 -19.34 0.21
CA PHE A 172 -14.79 -19.54 0.62
C PHE A 172 -14.32 -18.38 1.52
N VAL A 173 -14.54 -17.13 1.10
CA VAL A 173 -14.15 -15.94 1.88
C VAL A 173 -14.84 -15.92 3.24
N ALA A 174 -16.13 -16.25 3.31
CA ALA A 174 -16.88 -16.30 4.57
C ALA A 174 -16.34 -17.38 5.51
N SER A 175 -16.07 -18.59 5.00
CA SER A 175 -15.58 -19.72 5.80
C SER A 175 -14.11 -19.58 6.22
N HIS A 176 -13.33 -18.75 5.52
CA HIS A 176 -11.88 -18.60 5.75
C HIS A 176 -11.47 -17.13 5.96
N ALA A 177 -12.34 -16.31 6.54
CA ALA A 177 -12.16 -14.86 6.66
C ALA A 177 -10.79 -14.44 7.26
N THR A 178 -10.31 -15.16 8.28
CA THR A 178 -9.00 -14.89 8.89
C THR A 178 -7.84 -15.19 7.94
N ALA A 179 -7.85 -16.37 7.31
CA ALA A 179 -6.80 -16.76 6.37
C ALA A 179 -6.79 -15.86 5.13
N TRP A 180 -7.97 -15.47 4.65
CA TRP A 180 -8.17 -14.47 3.60
C TRP A 180 -7.53 -13.13 3.99
N THR A 181 -7.85 -12.64 5.20
CA THR A 181 -7.33 -11.37 5.70
C THR A 181 -5.81 -11.38 5.83
N VAL A 182 -5.25 -12.44 6.41
CA VAL A 182 -3.80 -12.63 6.55
C VAL A 182 -3.10 -12.72 5.19
N GLY A 183 -3.72 -13.41 4.21
CA GLY A 183 -3.16 -13.54 2.88
C GLY A 183 -3.03 -12.20 2.15
N TRP A 184 -4.06 -11.35 2.20
CA TRP A 184 -3.99 -10.00 1.63
C TRP A 184 -3.12 -9.05 2.43
N ALA A 185 -3.06 -9.19 3.76
CA ALA A 185 -2.09 -8.45 4.58
C ALA A 185 -0.64 -8.78 4.19
N ALA A 186 -0.34 -10.03 3.82
CA ALA A 186 0.98 -10.40 3.29
C ALA A 186 1.32 -9.65 1.98
N TRP A 187 0.34 -9.45 1.10
CA TRP A 187 0.47 -8.63 -0.11
C TRP A 187 0.71 -7.14 0.21
N MET A 188 -0.01 -6.58 1.18
CA MET A 188 0.24 -5.21 1.66
C MET A 188 1.67 -5.05 2.21
N ILE A 189 2.16 -6.01 2.97
CA ILE A 189 3.55 -5.99 3.46
C ILE A 189 4.54 -6.11 2.30
N ALA A 190 4.28 -6.98 1.32
CA ALA A 190 5.10 -7.12 0.11
C ALA A 190 5.19 -5.78 -0.64
N ALA A 191 4.07 -5.11 -0.89
CA ALA A 191 4.01 -3.78 -1.49
C ALA A 191 4.83 -2.73 -0.71
N ALA A 192 4.67 -2.66 0.61
CA ALA A 192 5.45 -1.72 1.44
C ALA A 192 6.95 -1.99 1.37
N THR A 193 7.36 -3.26 1.38
CA THR A 193 8.77 -3.64 1.23
C THR A 193 9.30 -3.39 -0.18
N LEU A 194 8.47 -3.46 -1.23
CA LEU A 194 8.86 -3.11 -2.60
C LEU A 194 9.21 -1.63 -2.69
N VAL A 195 8.39 -0.74 -2.10
CA VAL A 195 8.69 0.70 -2.03
C VAL A 195 9.96 0.94 -1.21
N GLY A 196 10.13 0.22 -0.09
CA GLY A 196 11.37 0.25 0.69
C GLY A 196 12.60 -0.18 -0.12
N PHE A 197 12.47 -1.21 -0.95
CA PHE A 197 13.51 -1.66 -1.87
C PHE A 197 13.80 -0.64 -2.97
N TYR A 198 12.79 0.01 -3.55
CA TYR A 198 13.00 1.10 -4.52
C TYR A 198 13.72 2.28 -3.90
N ALA A 199 13.40 2.63 -2.65
CA ALA A 199 14.12 3.67 -1.91
C ALA A 199 15.58 3.28 -1.65
N TRP A 200 15.83 2.02 -1.27
CA TRP A 200 17.17 1.46 -1.13
C TRP A 200 17.96 1.52 -2.43
N TRP A 201 17.34 1.13 -3.54
CA TRP A 201 17.94 1.16 -4.88
C TRP A 201 18.25 2.60 -5.28
N GLY A 202 17.26 3.49 -5.18
CA GLY A 202 17.41 4.90 -5.53
C GLY A 202 18.48 5.64 -4.73
N SER A 203 18.68 5.29 -3.45
CA SER A 203 19.72 5.89 -2.60
C SER A 203 21.15 5.61 -3.06
N ARG A 204 21.33 4.63 -3.96
CA ARG A 204 22.61 4.20 -4.51
C ARG A 204 22.89 4.75 -5.91
N LEU A 205 21.98 5.56 -6.45
CA LEU A 205 22.08 6.11 -7.79
C LEU A 205 22.57 7.56 -7.77
N THR A 206 23.33 7.94 -8.79
CA THR A 206 23.83 9.32 -8.97
C THR A 206 22.69 10.27 -9.33
N ARG A 207 21.74 9.84 -10.17
CA ARG A 207 20.57 10.63 -10.61
C ARG A 207 19.44 10.63 -9.57
N GLN A 208 19.74 11.17 -8.38
CA GLN A 208 18.85 11.13 -7.21
C GLN A 208 17.46 11.76 -7.42
N ARG A 209 17.31 12.76 -8.32
CA ARG A 209 16.00 13.39 -8.59
C ARG A 209 15.04 12.41 -9.30
N ILE A 210 15.54 11.70 -10.32
CA ILE A 210 14.75 10.70 -11.05
C ILE A 210 14.45 9.52 -10.14
N ALA A 211 15.44 9.08 -9.35
CA ALA A 211 15.23 8.03 -8.37
C ALA A 211 14.18 8.41 -7.31
N ALA A 212 14.17 9.65 -6.84
CA ALA A 212 13.18 10.10 -5.86
C ALA A 212 11.78 10.13 -6.48
N LEU A 213 11.64 10.63 -7.72
CA LEU A 213 10.38 10.60 -8.45
C LEU A 213 9.86 9.17 -8.61
N ALA A 214 10.74 8.22 -8.96
CA ALA A 214 10.37 6.82 -9.11
C ALA A 214 9.83 6.21 -7.81
N VAL A 215 10.44 6.53 -6.66
CA VAL A 215 9.95 6.09 -5.34
C VAL A 215 8.64 6.75 -4.97
N VAL A 216 8.43 8.03 -5.33
CA VAL A 216 7.14 8.71 -5.12
C VAL A 216 6.04 8.05 -5.95
N ILE A 217 6.31 7.74 -7.23
CA ILE A 217 5.37 7.01 -8.09
C ILE A 217 5.05 5.63 -7.51
N ALA A 218 6.05 4.89 -7.05
CA ALA A 218 5.83 3.61 -6.37
C ALA A 218 5.05 3.77 -5.06
N GLY A 219 5.26 4.87 -4.31
CA GLY A 219 4.47 5.21 -3.14
C GLY A 219 2.99 5.46 -3.47
N LEU A 220 2.66 6.01 -4.64
CA LEU A 220 1.28 6.08 -5.13
C LEU A 220 0.74 4.68 -5.44
N GLY A 221 1.57 3.79 -5.99
CA GLY A 221 1.22 2.38 -6.19
C GLY A 221 0.86 1.67 -4.87
N LEU A 222 1.61 1.95 -3.81
CA LEU A 222 1.31 1.44 -2.46
C LEU A 222 -0.07 1.88 -1.97
N VAL A 223 -0.47 3.12 -2.24
CA VAL A 223 -1.81 3.61 -1.88
C VAL A 223 -2.88 2.84 -2.67
N CYS A 224 -2.64 2.55 -3.95
CA CYS A 224 -3.55 1.74 -4.76
C CYS A 224 -3.71 0.30 -4.21
N ASP A 225 -2.61 -0.39 -3.91
CA ASP A 225 -2.67 -1.74 -3.28
C ASP A 225 -3.34 -1.68 -1.91
N PHE A 226 -2.95 -0.75 -1.04
CA PHE A 226 -3.56 -0.66 0.29
C PHE A 226 -5.06 -0.40 0.20
N SER A 227 -5.51 0.34 -0.82
CA SER A 227 -6.93 0.50 -1.13
C SER A 227 -7.57 -0.81 -1.59
N GLY A 228 -6.98 -1.49 -2.58
CA GLY A 228 -7.50 -2.73 -3.15
C GLY A 228 -7.58 -3.85 -2.11
N GLU A 229 -6.48 -4.11 -1.41
CA GLU A 229 -6.37 -5.16 -0.40
C GLU A 229 -7.21 -4.80 0.84
N GLY A 230 -7.33 -3.51 1.17
CA GLY A 230 -8.31 -3.01 2.14
C GLY A 230 -9.74 -3.38 1.76
N LEU A 231 -10.13 -3.17 0.49
CA LEU A 231 -11.44 -3.57 -0.01
C LEU A 231 -11.67 -5.07 0.15
N LEU A 232 -10.68 -5.92 -0.16
CA LEU A 232 -10.83 -7.37 -0.03
C LEU A 232 -10.89 -7.85 1.42
N THR A 233 -10.16 -7.22 2.33
CA THR A 233 -10.06 -7.64 3.74
C THR A 233 -11.20 -7.11 4.61
N LEU A 234 -11.79 -5.97 4.23
CA LEU A 234 -12.80 -5.27 5.01
C LEU A 234 -14.17 -5.35 4.33
N VAL A 235 -14.29 -4.80 3.12
CA VAL A 235 -15.57 -4.62 2.44
C VAL A 235 -16.06 -5.94 1.84
N LEU A 236 -15.21 -6.66 1.11
CA LEU A 236 -15.60 -7.91 0.46
C LEU A 236 -16.04 -8.95 1.49
N VAL A 237 -15.33 -9.06 2.61
CA VAL A 237 -15.68 -10.01 3.67
C VAL A 237 -17.06 -9.69 4.26
N GLU A 238 -17.39 -8.42 4.45
CA GLU A 238 -18.73 -7.99 4.86
C GLU A 238 -19.79 -8.35 3.80
N ARG A 239 -19.49 -8.13 2.51
CA ARG A 239 -20.41 -8.46 1.39
C ARG A 239 -20.64 -9.95 1.17
N THR A 240 -19.86 -10.83 1.80
CA THR A 240 -20.15 -12.28 1.74
C THR A 240 -21.50 -12.63 2.35
N MET A 241 -21.97 -11.86 3.34
CA MET A 241 -23.23 -12.11 4.04
C MET A 241 -24.45 -11.81 3.17
N THR A 242 -24.31 -10.92 2.18
CA THR A 242 -25.41 -10.44 1.33
C THR A 242 -25.29 -10.94 -0.11
N VAL A 243 -24.31 -11.80 -0.44
CA VAL A 243 -24.05 -12.24 -1.82
C VAL A 243 -25.23 -12.97 -2.45
N GLY A 244 -26.07 -13.65 -1.65
CA GLY A 244 -27.26 -14.34 -2.14
C GLY A 244 -28.38 -13.39 -2.59
N GLU A 245 -28.41 -12.18 -2.03
CA GLU A 245 -29.42 -11.15 -2.32
C GLU A 245 -28.91 -10.15 -3.36
N ASP A 246 -27.65 -9.72 -3.24
CA ASP A 246 -26.98 -8.80 -4.17
C ASP A 246 -25.58 -9.30 -4.55
N PRO A 247 -25.48 -10.23 -5.52
CA PRO A 247 -24.21 -10.68 -6.06
C PRO A 247 -23.42 -9.56 -6.74
N THR A 248 -24.11 -8.52 -7.22
CA THR A 248 -23.50 -7.43 -7.99
C THR A 248 -22.61 -6.57 -7.11
N SER A 249 -23.06 -6.27 -5.88
CA SER A 249 -22.25 -5.55 -4.90
C SER A 249 -20.95 -6.28 -4.57
N PHE A 250 -20.98 -7.60 -4.40
CA PHE A 250 -19.77 -8.42 -4.20
C PHE A 250 -18.81 -8.30 -5.39
N MET A 251 -19.31 -8.51 -6.62
CA MET A 251 -18.49 -8.43 -7.84
C MET A 251 -17.94 -7.02 -8.11
N ASN A 252 -18.65 -5.97 -7.71
CA ASN A 252 -18.16 -4.60 -7.84
C ASN A 252 -16.93 -4.34 -6.97
N VAL A 253 -16.87 -4.92 -5.77
CA VAL A 253 -15.69 -4.85 -4.90
C VAL A 253 -14.50 -5.58 -5.56
N GLU A 254 -14.72 -6.75 -6.13
CA GLU A 254 -13.68 -7.50 -6.85
C GLU A 254 -13.16 -6.76 -8.09
N ARG A 255 -14.05 -6.09 -8.83
CA ARG A 255 -13.68 -5.25 -9.98
C ARG A 255 -12.86 -4.04 -9.51
N ALA A 256 -13.27 -3.38 -8.44
CA ALA A 256 -12.53 -2.25 -7.87
C ALA A 256 -11.14 -2.68 -7.41
N PHE A 257 -11.01 -3.81 -6.70
CA PHE A 257 -9.73 -4.41 -6.34
C PHE A 257 -8.86 -4.67 -7.58
N THR A 258 -9.43 -5.29 -8.63
CA THR A 258 -8.70 -5.61 -9.87
C THR A 258 -8.12 -4.35 -10.51
N LEU A 259 -8.92 -3.29 -10.61
CA LEU A 259 -8.48 -2.01 -11.17
C LEU A 259 -7.44 -1.31 -10.28
N LEU A 260 -7.56 -1.39 -8.96
CA LEU A 260 -6.64 -0.75 -8.03
C LEU A 260 -5.30 -1.47 -7.94
N SER A 261 -5.29 -2.79 -7.71
CA SER A 261 -4.05 -3.55 -7.50
C SER A 261 -3.42 -3.99 -8.82
N ALA A 262 -4.07 -4.88 -9.58
CA ALA A 262 -3.52 -5.39 -10.83
C ALA A 262 -3.40 -4.31 -11.93
N GLY A 263 -4.30 -3.34 -11.93
CA GLY A 263 -4.26 -2.15 -12.80
C GLY A 263 -3.32 -1.06 -12.26
N GLY A 264 -3.83 -0.24 -11.34
CA GLY A 264 -3.18 0.98 -10.89
C GLY A 264 -1.82 0.75 -10.20
N ALA A 265 -1.78 -0.09 -9.18
CA ALA A 265 -0.58 -0.30 -8.37
C ALA A 265 0.55 -0.89 -9.19
N ASN A 266 0.28 -1.97 -9.92
CA ASN A 266 1.28 -2.62 -10.77
C ASN A 266 1.77 -1.73 -11.92
N GLY A 267 0.89 -0.91 -12.51
CA GLY A 267 1.29 0.11 -13.46
C GLY A 267 2.25 1.13 -12.85
N LEU A 268 1.95 1.63 -11.65
CA LEU A 268 2.79 2.61 -10.94
C LEU A 268 4.13 2.02 -10.49
N TYR A 269 4.16 0.80 -9.97
CA TYR A 269 5.43 0.11 -9.64
C TYR A 269 6.27 -0.16 -10.88
N THR A 270 5.63 -0.50 -12.00
CA THR A 270 6.29 -0.70 -13.29
C THR A 270 6.94 0.60 -13.76
N LEU A 271 6.21 1.72 -13.73
CA LEU A 271 6.76 3.03 -14.09
C LEU A 271 7.93 3.43 -13.19
N GLY A 272 7.81 3.26 -11.87
CA GLY A 272 8.91 3.50 -10.93
C GLY A 272 10.12 2.60 -11.21
N GLY A 273 9.88 1.32 -11.47
CA GLY A 273 10.91 0.34 -11.80
C GLY A 273 11.65 0.66 -13.11
N VAL A 274 10.91 1.07 -14.15
CA VAL A 274 11.49 1.54 -15.43
C VAL A 274 12.38 2.75 -15.21
N LEU A 275 11.90 3.77 -14.49
CA LEU A 275 12.70 4.97 -14.20
C LEU A 275 14.01 4.65 -13.48
N LEU A 276 13.95 3.79 -12.45
CA LEU A 276 15.13 3.33 -11.73
C LEU A 276 16.06 2.51 -12.64
N THR A 277 15.51 1.63 -13.48
CA THR A 277 16.29 0.82 -14.44
C THR A 277 17.07 1.70 -15.42
N LEU A 278 16.42 2.73 -15.98
CA LEU A 278 17.01 3.65 -16.95
C LEU A 278 18.19 4.44 -16.37
N VAL A 279 18.15 4.75 -15.08
CA VAL A 279 19.21 5.50 -14.40
C VAL A 279 20.21 4.61 -13.64
N THR A 280 20.11 3.29 -13.78
CA THR A 280 21.03 2.36 -13.14
C THR A 280 22.22 2.03 -14.04
N PRO A 281 23.45 2.42 -13.64
CA PRO A 281 24.64 2.13 -14.41
C PRO A 281 25.05 0.66 -14.26
N ASN A 282 25.84 0.16 -15.22
CA ASN A 282 26.60 -1.09 -15.10
C ASN A 282 25.80 -2.36 -14.74
N LEU A 283 24.51 -2.43 -15.07
CA LEU A 283 23.75 -3.68 -14.96
C LEU A 283 24.21 -4.69 -16.01
N PRO A 284 24.55 -5.93 -15.62
CA PRO A 284 24.81 -7.01 -16.56
C PRO A 284 23.64 -7.21 -17.52
N ALA A 285 23.94 -7.55 -18.78
CA ALA A 285 22.93 -7.67 -19.84
C ALA A 285 21.78 -8.62 -19.47
N LEU A 286 22.10 -9.77 -18.87
CA LEU A 286 21.10 -10.76 -18.46
C LEU A 286 20.16 -10.23 -17.36
N VAL A 287 20.70 -9.51 -16.37
CA VAL A 287 19.90 -8.91 -15.29
C VAL A 287 19.01 -7.80 -15.86
N ARG A 288 19.57 -6.95 -16.72
CA ARG A 288 18.84 -5.88 -17.39
C ARG A 288 17.70 -6.45 -18.26
N ALA A 289 17.93 -7.56 -18.96
CA ALA A 289 16.90 -8.25 -19.72
C ALA A 289 15.79 -8.79 -18.80
N ALA A 290 16.14 -9.46 -17.70
CA ALA A 290 15.18 -9.94 -16.72
C ALA A 290 14.31 -8.81 -16.13
N MET A 291 14.92 -7.65 -15.84
CA MET A 291 14.18 -6.46 -15.38
C MET A 291 13.22 -5.94 -16.45
N TRP A 292 13.65 -5.84 -17.71
CA TRP A 292 12.75 -5.42 -18.79
C TRP A 292 11.58 -6.38 -19.01
N ILE A 293 11.82 -7.69 -18.94
CA ILE A 293 10.74 -8.68 -18.99
C ILE A 293 9.78 -8.48 -17.81
N THR A 294 10.30 -8.23 -16.59
CA THR A 294 9.49 -7.89 -15.41
C THR A 294 8.58 -6.69 -15.70
N TRP A 295 9.11 -5.61 -16.27
CA TRP A 295 8.33 -4.40 -16.57
C TRP A 295 7.31 -4.60 -17.69
N ILE A 296 7.66 -5.34 -18.73
CA ILE A 296 6.73 -5.69 -19.80
C ILE A 296 5.57 -6.53 -19.22
N SER A 297 5.87 -7.51 -18.36
CA SER A 297 4.84 -8.29 -17.67
C SER A 297 3.97 -7.45 -16.76
N GLY A 298 4.54 -6.47 -16.03
CA GLY A 298 3.77 -5.54 -15.20
C GLY A 298 2.82 -4.65 -16.02
N ALA A 299 3.28 -4.14 -17.16
CA ALA A 299 2.45 -3.40 -18.10
C ALA A 299 1.36 -4.26 -18.73
N ALA A 300 1.67 -5.50 -19.11
CA ALA A 300 0.70 -6.47 -19.61
C ALA A 300 -0.38 -6.79 -18.56
N MET A 301 0.01 -6.93 -17.28
CA MET A 301 -0.94 -7.13 -16.19
C MET A 301 -1.87 -5.93 -16.02
N THR A 302 -1.33 -4.71 -16.10
CA THR A 302 -2.10 -3.46 -16.03
C THR A 302 -3.14 -3.40 -17.15
N ALA A 303 -2.74 -3.71 -18.38
CA ALA A 303 -3.64 -3.76 -19.53
C ALA A 303 -4.71 -4.86 -19.36
N ALA A 304 -4.31 -6.06 -18.94
CA ALA A 304 -5.22 -7.16 -18.71
C ALA A 304 -6.28 -6.83 -17.64
N ALA A 305 -5.87 -6.19 -16.54
CA ALA A 305 -6.80 -5.72 -15.50
C ALA A 305 -7.79 -4.67 -16.02
N THR A 306 -7.30 -3.70 -16.81
CA THR A 306 -8.12 -2.64 -17.42
C THR A 306 -9.21 -3.20 -18.32
N PHE A 307 -8.88 -4.24 -19.11
CA PHE A 307 -9.81 -4.92 -20.01
C PHE A 307 -10.52 -6.13 -19.37
N SER A 308 -10.41 -6.32 -18.05
CA SER A 308 -11.00 -7.45 -17.32
C SER A 308 -10.62 -8.83 -17.88
N TRP A 309 -9.41 -8.96 -18.43
CA TRP A 309 -8.89 -10.20 -19.01
C TRP A 309 -8.15 -11.06 -17.96
N ILE A 310 -8.89 -11.98 -17.34
CA ILE A 310 -8.39 -12.84 -16.25
C ILE A 310 -7.16 -13.66 -16.68
N GLY A 311 -7.22 -14.30 -17.86
CA GLY A 311 -6.09 -15.10 -18.38
C GLY A 311 -4.82 -14.28 -18.55
N GLY A 312 -4.95 -13.03 -19.00
CA GLY A 312 -3.82 -12.10 -19.14
C GLY A 312 -3.20 -11.72 -17.79
N MET A 313 -4.03 -11.51 -16.76
CA MET A 313 -3.55 -11.23 -15.40
C MET A 313 -2.80 -12.42 -14.81
N VAL A 314 -3.35 -13.63 -14.95
CA VAL A 314 -2.71 -14.87 -14.48
C VAL A 314 -1.39 -15.12 -15.19
N GLY A 315 -1.37 -15.01 -16.53
CA GLY A 315 -0.15 -15.20 -17.32
C GLY A 315 0.93 -14.16 -16.99
N SER A 316 0.54 -12.90 -16.83
CA SER A 316 1.46 -11.82 -16.46
C SER A 316 2.03 -12.03 -15.05
N THR A 317 1.19 -12.42 -14.08
CA THR A 317 1.60 -12.76 -12.70
C THR A 317 2.65 -13.87 -12.68
N ALA A 318 2.45 -14.92 -13.48
CA ALA A 318 3.33 -16.08 -13.55
C ALA A 318 4.75 -15.75 -14.06
N VAL A 319 4.90 -14.67 -14.85
CA VAL A 319 6.21 -14.20 -15.33
C VAL A 319 6.78 -13.11 -14.42
N LEU A 320 5.93 -12.14 -14.04
CA LEU A 320 6.32 -10.94 -13.30
C LEU A 320 7.01 -11.29 -11.99
N PHE A 321 6.34 -12.07 -11.12
CA PHE A 321 6.80 -12.24 -9.75
C PHE A 321 8.03 -13.14 -9.60
N PRO A 322 8.17 -14.27 -10.32
CA PRO A 322 9.41 -15.05 -10.26
C PRO A 322 10.63 -14.26 -10.70
N LEU A 323 10.51 -13.47 -11.78
CA LEU A 323 11.59 -12.60 -12.24
C LEU A 323 11.87 -11.48 -11.24
N LEU A 324 10.82 -10.82 -10.73
CA LEU A 324 10.92 -9.78 -9.70
C LEU A 324 11.72 -10.27 -8.49
N VAL A 325 11.34 -11.41 -7.93
CA VAL A 325 12.04 -12.03 -6.80
C VAL A 325 13.49 -12.36 -7.16
N ALA A 326 13.73 -12.98 -8.32
CA ALA A 326 15.06 -13.40 -8.73
C ALA A 326 16.04 -12.22 -8.87
N TRP A 327 15.65 -11.13 -9.54
CA TRP A 327 16.56 -10.00 -9.73
C TRP A 327 16.68 -9.13 -8.47
N MET A 328 15.65 -9.01 -7.63
CA MET A 328 15.78 -8.37 -6.31
C MET A 328 16.80 -9.10 -5.43
N ALA A 329 16.74 -10.44 -5.40
CA ALA A 329 17.72 -11.27 -4.68
C ALA A 329 19.13 -11.08 -5.25
N TRP A 330 19.27 -11.05 -6.58
CA TRP A 330 20.54 -10.77 -7.23
C TRP A 330 21.09 -9.39 -6.84
N MET A 331 20.25 -8.35 -6.83
CA MET A 331 20.67 -7.01 -6.42
C MET A 331 21.10 -6.96 -4.96
N GLY A 332 20.39 -7.65 -4.07
CA GLY A 332 20.78 -7.77 -2.66
C GLY A 332 22.13 -8.46 -2.46
N ALA A 333 22.43 -9.48 -3.26
CA ALA A 333 23.64 -10.29 -3.11
C ALA A 333 24.88 -9.68 -3.81
N ARG A 334 24.71 -9.12 -5.01
CA ARG A 334 25.84 -8.85 -5.93
C ARG A 334 25.94 -7.42 -6.41
N TRP A 335 24.87 -6.63 -6.35
CA TRP A 335 24.92 -5.28 -6.91
C TRP A 335 25.68 -4.32 -5.98
N ARG A 336 26.73 -3.72 -6.53
CA ARG A 336 27.48 -2.62 -5.91
C ARG A 336 27.31 -1.41 -6.83
N PRO A 337 26.77 -0.28 -6.35
CA PRO A 337 26.86 0.96 -7.11
C PRO A 337 28.36 1.30 -7.24
N ALA A 338 28.79 1.57 -8.48
CA ALA A 338 30.11 2.12 -8.75
C ALA A 338 30.19 3.56 -8.24
#